data_AF-A0A965LME4-F1
#
_entry.id   AF-A0A965LME4-F1
#
_cell.length_a   1.000
_cell.length_b   1.000
_cell.length_c   1.000
_cell.angle_alpha   90.00
_cell.angle_beta   90.00
_cell.angle_gamma   90.00
#
_symmetry.space_group_name_H-M   'P 1'
#
loop_
_entity.id
_entity.type
_entity.pdbx_description
1 polymer ?
#
loop_
_entity_poly.entity_id
_entity_poly.type
_entity_poly.pdbx_seq_one_letter_code
_entity_poly.pdbx_strand_id
1 'polypeptide(L)'
;MGEMQMQKAKYTAEFKEEAVRQVIDRGHSVINVAKRLGIGDGLLYTWVKKFKAANEPVAIYDMKSLQAEFNRLKAELRRTTEERDILKSRRVLCQTVRVKYAFIQENRAEFTLSGMCQQQSQSPQAVQPSQAI
;
A
#
# COMPACT_ATOMS: atom_id res chain seq x y z
N MET A 1 -44.03 28.54 -14.36
CA MET A 1 -44.04 27.92 -13.01
C MET A 1 -42.78 28.38 -12.31
N GLY A 2 -42.95 28.99 -11.12
CA GLY A 2 -42.01 29.95 -10.55
C GLY A 2 -40.64 29.39 -10.14
N GLU A 3 -39.62 30.20 -10.42
CA GLU A 3 -38.26 30.04 -9.92
C GLU A 3 -38.24 30.27 -8.40
N MET A 4 -38.20 29.20 -7.61
CA MET A 4 -37.90 29.30 -6.18
C MET A 4 -36.39 29.49 -6.02
N GLN A 5 -35.96 30.74 -5.86
CA GLN A 5 -34.61 31.08 -5.42
C GLN A 5 -34.40 30.51 -4.01
N MET A 6 -33.80 29.31 -3.94
CA MET A 6 -33.48 28.66 -2.68
C MET A 6 -32.33 29.43 -2.02
N GLN A 7 -32.66 30.20 -0.98
CA GLN A 7 -31.69 30.76 -0.04
C GLN A 7 -30.74 29.65 0.40
N LYS A 8 -29.43 29.90 0.33
CA LYS A 8 -28.39 28.90 0.59
C LYS A 8 -28.34 28.60 2.09
N ALA A 9 -29.29 27.79 2.58
CA ALA A 9 -29.35 27.36 3.96
C ALA A 9 -28.04 26.66 4.32
N LYS A 10 -27.41 27.12 5.40
CA LYS A 10 -26.20 26.50 5.95
C LYS A 10 -26.62 25.23 6.70
N TYR A 11 -26.71 24.12 5.98
CA TYR A 11 -26.89 22.80 6.59
C TYR A 11 -25.61 22.39 7.33
N THR A 12 -25.76 21.88 8.57
CA THR A 12 -24.65 21.36 9.38
C THR A 12 -24.07 20.09 8.75
N ALA A 13 -22.87 19.70 9.17
CA ALA A 13 -22.21 18.52 8.62
C ALA A 13 -22.96 17.24 8.98
N GLU A 14 -23.42 17.15 10.22
CA GLU A 14 -24.15 16.02 10.80
C GLU A 14 -25.47 15.79 10.05
N PHE A 15 -26.17 16.87 9.69
CA PHE A 15 -27.42 16.79 8.93
C PHE A 15 -27.20 16.23 7.52
N LYS A 16 -26.14 16.68 6.84
CA LYS A 16 -25.80 16.18 5.49
C LYS A 16 -25.46 14.69 5.55
N GLU A 17 -24.69 14.27 6.56
CA GLU A 17 -24.29 12.88 6.72
C GLU A 17 -25.48 11.97 7.01
N GLU A 18 -26.39 12.37 7.91
CA GLU A 18 -27.62 11.62 8.19
C GLU A 18 -28.50 11.47 6.93
N ALA A 19 -28.68 12.56 6.17
CA ALA A 19 -29.47 12.54 4.95
C ALA A 19 -28.88 11.60 3.89
N VAL A 20 -27.55 11.61 3.73
CA VAL A 20 -26.84 10.71 2.80
C VAL A 20 -26.90 9.26 3.29
N ARG A 21 -26.75 9.02 4.59
CA ARG A 21 -26.80 7.67 5.19
C ARG A 21 -28.16 6.99 5.00
N GLN A 22 -29.26 7.75 5.08
CA GLN A 22 -30.59 7.22 4.76
C GLN A 22 -30.70 6.73 3.31
N VAL A 23 -29.95 7.32 2.39
CA VAL A 23 -29.94 6.90 0.98
C VAL A 23 -28.99 5.73 0.75
N ILE A 24 -27.76 5.79 1.27
CA ILE A 24 -26.73 4.79 1.00
C ILE A 24 -26.92 3.51 1.83
N ASP A 25 -27.07 3.64 3.15
CA ASP A 25 -27.10 2.48 4.05
C ASP A 25 -28.50 1.86 4.13
N ARG A 26 -29.54 2.71 4.17
CA ARG A 26 -30.94 2.26 4.28
C ARG A 26 -31.65 2.09 2.94
N GLY A 27 -31.00 2.46 1.83
CA GLY A 27 -31.53 2.25 0.47
C GLY A 27 -32.78 3.07 0.13
N HIS A 28 -33.09 4.14 0.86
CA HIS A 28 -34.25 4.96 0.55
C HIS A 28 -34.03 5.80 -0.71
N SER A 29 -35.10 6.00 -1.49
CA SER A 29 -35.06 6.87 -2.66
C SER A 29 -34.74 8.31 -2.27
N VAL A 30 -33.83 8.94 -3.01
CA VAL A 30 -33.40 10.34 -2.83
C VAL A 30 -34.61 11.28 -2.79
N ILE A 31 -35.61 11.05 -3.64
CA ILE A 31 -36.81 11.89 -3.73
C ILE A 31 -37.63 11.80 -2.43
N ASN A 32 -37.77 10.61 -1.85
CA ASN A 32 -38.54 10.40 -0.62
C ASN A 32 -37.81 11.00 0.60
N VAL A 33 -36.49 10.83 0.67
CA VAL A 33 -35.67 11.41 1.74
C VAL A 33 -35.69 12.94 1.65
N ALA A 34 -35.51 13.50 0.45
CA ALA A 34 -35.55 14.94 0.23
C ALA A 34 -36.89 15.56 0.64
N LYS A 35 -38.02 14.94 0.26
CA LYS A 35 -39.36 15.38 0.67
C LYS A 35 -39.57 15.33 2.18
N ARG A 36 -39.15 14.24 2.85
CA ARG A 36 -39.27 14.11 4.32
C ARG A 36 -38.43 15.12 5.08
N LEU A 37 -37.27 15.48 4.55
CA LEU A 37 -36.36 16.45 5.15
C LEU A 37 -36.63 17.89 4.72
N GLY A 38 -37.57 18.12 3.79
CA GLY A 38 -37.91 19.46 3.28
C GLY A 38 -36.79 20.12 2.47
N ILE A 39 -35.88 19.32 1.88
CA ILE A 39 -34.76 19.82 1.06
C ILE A 39 -35.00 19.58 -0.42
N GLY A 40 -34.34 20.35 -1.28
CA GLY A 40 -34.36 20.11 -2.73
C GLY A 40 -33.71 18.77 -3.08
N ASP A 41 -34.34 18.00 -3.96
CA ASP A 41 -33.85 16.70 -4.43
C ASP A 41 -32.47 16.82 -5.10
N GLY A 42 -32.26 17.81 -5.96
CA GLY A 42 -30.97 18.08 -6.61
C GLY A 42 -29.82 18.35 -5.62
N LEU A 43 -30.13 18.94 -4.47
CA LEU A 43 -29.14 19.15 -3.41
C LEU A 43 -28.73 17.82 -2.76
N LEU A 44 -29.70 16.96 -2.46
CA LEU A 44 -29.44 15.64 -1.89
C LEU A 44 -28.69 14.72 -2.88
N TYR A 45 -29.06 14.75 -4.17
CA TYR A 45 -28.30 14.09 -5.23
C TYR A 45 -26.83 14.53 -5.26
N THR A 46 -26.58 15.84 -5.10
CA THR A 46 -25.23 16.39 -5.06
C THR A 46 -24.46 15.89 -3.84
N TRP A 47 -25.09 15.82 -2.67
CA TRP A 47 -24.44 15.30 -1.44
C TRP A 47 -24.12 13.81 -1.56
N VAL A 48 -25.08 13.01 -2.05
CA VAL A 48 -24.88 11.58 -2.30
C VAL A 48 -23.74 11.35 -3.30
N LYS A 49 -23.69 12.11 -4.40
CA LYS A 49 -22.59 12.02 -5.38
C LYS A 49 -21.24 12.36 -4.78
N LYS A 50 -21.15 13.43 -3.96
CA LYS A 50 -19.91 13.81 -3.28
C LYS A 50 -19.47 12.78 -2.25
N PHE A 51 -20.41 12.24 -1.48
CA PHE A 51 -20.12 11.19 -0.50
C PHE A 51 -19.67 9.89 -1.20
N LYS A 52 -20.33 9.51 -2.29
CA LYS A 52 -19.87 8.40 -3.14
C LYS A 52 -18.48 8.66 -3.69
N ALA A 53 -18.18 9.83 -4.25
CA ALA A 53 -16.85 10.14 -4.77
C ALA A 53 -15.75 10.20 -3.68
N ALA A 54 -16.10 10.61 -2.45
CA ALA A 54 -15.18 10.64 -1.31
C ALA A 54 -14.95 9.25 -0.70
N ASN A 55 -15.95 8.36 -0.76
CA ASN A 55 -15.85 6.96 -0.34
C ASN A 55 -15.54 6.00 -1.49
N GLU A 56 -15.54 6.50 -2.74
CA GLU A 56 -15.08 5.77 -3.91
C GLU A 56 -13.60 5.53 -3.64
N PRO A 57 -13.15 4.27 -3.66
CA PRO A 57 -11.76 4.01 -3.43
C PRO A 57 -10.98 4.67 -4.57
N VAL A 58 -10.28 5.77 -4.24
CA VAL A 58 -9.06 6.20 -4.95
C VAL A 58 -8.06 5.02 -5.08
N ALA A 59 -8.34 3.94 -4.35
CA ALA A 59 -7.63 2.67 -4.26
C ALA A 59 -7.45 1.86 -5.56
N ILE A 60 -8.16 2.05 -6.68
CA ILE A 60 -7.91 1.12 -7.82
C ILE A 60 -6.58 1.41 -8.53
N TYR A 61 -6.22 2.69 -8.72
CA TYR A 61 -4.91 3.07 -9.25
C TYR A 61 -3.82 2.97 -8.17
N ASP A 62 -4.17 3.31 -6.93
CA ASP A 62 -3.26 3.24 -5.79
C ASP A 62 -2.93 1.80 -5.40
N MET A 63 -3.88 0.85 -5.47
CA MET A 63 -3.62 -0.55 -5.08
C MET A 63 -2.65 -1.25 -6.03
N LYS A 64 -2.70 -1.01 -7.34
CA LYS A 64 -1.70 -1.58 -8.26
C LYS A 64 -0.30 -1.01 -8.00
N SER A 65 -0.22 0.31 -7.78
CA SER A 65 1.03 0.98 -7.44
C SER A 65 1.57 0.46 -6.10
N LEU A 66 0.72 0.38 -5.09
CA LEU A 66 1.02 -0.12 -3.76
C LEU A 66 1.44 -1.59 -3.78
N GLN A 67 0.79 -2.42 -4.62
CA GLN A 67 1.16 -3.82 -4.80
C GLN A 67 2.53 -3.96 -5.48
N ALA A 68 2.84 -3.08 -6.45
CA ALA A 68 4.15 -3.04 -7.09
C ALA A 68 5.25 -2.65 -6.08
N GLU A 69 5.01 -1.60 -5.29
CA GLU A 69 5.92 -1.19 -4.21
C GLU A 69 6.07 -2.28 -3.15
N PHE A 70 4.99 -2.95 -2.74
CA PHE A 70 5.04 -4.06 -1.80
C PHE A 70 5.88 -5.22 -2.33
N ASN A 71 5.70 -5.59 -3.61
CA ASN A 71 6.48 -6.66 -4.23
C ASN A 71 7.96 -6.29 -4.36
N ARG A 72 8.26 -5.03 -4.71
CA ARG A 72 9.62 -4.50 -4.74
C ARG A 72 10.26 -4.58 -3.35
N LEU A 73 9.57 -4.08 -2.32
CA LEU A 73 10.09 -4.05 -0.96
C LEU A 73 10.32 -5.47 -0.41
N LYS A 74 9.41 -6.41 -0.73
CA LYS A 74 9.59 -7.83 -0.41
C LYS A 74 10.79 -8.45 -1.12
N ALA A 75 11.04 -8.08 -2.37
CA ALA A 75 12.21 -8.54 -3.13
C ALA A 75 13.51 -7.98 -2.55
N GLU A 76 13.54 -6.69 -2.18
CA GLU A 76 14.68 -6.06 -1.51
C GLU A 76 14.94 -6.72 -0.15
N LEU A 77 13.91 -6.94 0.66
CA LEU A 77 14.05 -7.60 1.97
C LEU A 77 14.59 -9.03 1.84
N ARG A 78 14.12 -9.79 0.85
CA ARG A 78 14.64 -11.13 0.55
C ARG A 78 16.12 -11.04 0.19
N ARG A 79 16.50 -10.13 -0.72
CA ARG A 79 17.89 -9.93 -1.14
C ARG A 79 18.81 -9.56 0.01
N THR A 80 18.43 -8.58 0.83
CA THR A 80 19.26 -8.12 1.97
C THR A 80 19.40 -9.21 3.04
N THR A 81 18.32 -9.98 3.28
CA THR A 81 18.36 -11.11 4.21
C THR A 81 19.31 -12.19 3.71
N GLU A 82 19.20 -12.55 2.44
CA GLU A 82 20.09 -13.49 1.76
C GLU A 82 21.54 -13.02 1.80
N GLU A 83 21.84 -11.76 1.44
CA GLU A 83 23.19 -11.20 1.51
C GLU A 83 23.78 -11.33 2.92
N ARG A 84 23.00 -10.97 3.96
CA ARG A 84 23.40 -11.08 5.37
C ARG A 84 23.65 -12.52 5.81
N ASP A 85 22.84 -13.47 5.36
CA ASP A 85 23.00 -14.88 5.74
C ASP A 85 24.15 -15.56 4.98
N ILE A 86 24.37 -15.22 3.71
CA ILE A 86 25.55 -15.65 2.96
C ILE A 86 26.84 -15.08 3.58
N LEU A 87 26.81 -13.84 4.07
CA LEU A 87 27.94 -13.20 4.78
C LEU A 87 28.40 -14.02 6.00
N LYS A 88 27.49 -14.67 6.71
CA LYS A 88 27.83 -15.58 7.83
C LYS A 88 28.66 -16.78 7.35
N SER A 89 28.39 -17.23 6.13
CA SER A 89 29.05 -18.38 5.48
C SER A 89 30.26 -18.00 4.63
N ARG A 90 30.69 -16.72 4.65
CA ARG A 90 31.83 -16.21 3.86
C ARG A 90 33.10 -17.03 4.03
N ARG A 91 33.38 -17.50 5.25
CA ARG A 91 34.56 -18.34 5.55
C ARG A 91 34.57 -19.62 4.74
N VAL A 92 33.42 -20.24 4.47
CA VAL A 92 33.29 -21.48 3.68
C VAL A 92 33.41 -21.19 2.19
N LEU A 93 32.79 -20.10 1.72
CA LEU A 93 32.81 -19.68 0.31
C LEU A 93 34.19 -19.25 -0.19
N CYS A 94 35.12 -18.91 0.70
CA CYS A 94 36.51 -18.56 0.38
C CYS A 94 37.52 -19.72 0.56
N GLN A 95 37.05 -20.96 0.82
CA GLN A 95 37.94 -22.13 0.93
C GLN A 95 38.28 -22.73 -0.44
N THR A 96 38.88 -23.93 -0.42
CA THR A 96 39.20 -24.69 -1.63
C THR A 96 37.96 -24.93 -2.50
N VAL A 97 38.19 -25.13 -3.80
CA VAL A 97 37.14 -25.40 -4.80
C VAL A 97 36.20 -26.52 -4.32
N ARG A 98 36.72 -27.62 -3.76
CA ARG A 98 35.86 -28.72 -3.29
C ARG A 98 34.87 -28.28 -2.20
N VAL A 99 35.35 -27.54 -1.20
CA VAL A 99 34.52 -27.07 -0.06
C VAL A 99 33.51 -26.02 -0.51
N LYS A 100 33.95 -25.05 -1.31
CA LYS A 100 33.08 -24.01 -1.87
C LYS A 100 31.92 -24.61 -2.67
N TYR A 101 32.21 -25.53 -3.58
CA TYR A 101 31.19 -26.09 -4.46
C TYR A 101 30.26 -27.05 -3.73
N ALA A 102 30.73 -27.79 -2.71
CA ALA A 102 29.86 -28.58 -1.84
C ALA A 102 28.84 -27.70 -1.12
N PHE A 103 29.29 -26.61 -0.49
CA PHE A 103 28.41 -25.66 0.19
C PHE A 103 27.35 -25.05 -0.74
N ILE A 104 27.76 -24.65 -1.95
CA ILE A 104 26.84 -24.10 -2.96
C ILE A 104 25.75 -25.11 -3.35
N GLN A 105 26.10 -26.39 -3.49
CA GLN A 105 25.14 -27.43 -3.85
C GLN A 105 24.15 -27.72 -2.72
N GLU A 106 24.62 -27.77 -1.47
CA GLU A 106 23.80 -28.03 -0.30
C GLU A 106 22.81 -26.90 -0.01
N ASN A 107 23.21 -25.65 -0.27
CA ASN A 107 22.42 -24.46 0.08
C ASN A 107 21.65 -23.86 -1.10
N ARG A 108 21.54 -24.59 -2.22
CA ARG A 108 20.86 -24.13 -3.46
C ARG A 108 19.37 -23.79 -3.28
N ALA A 109 18.74 -24.29 -2.22
CA ALA A 109 17.33 -24.02 -1.90
C ALA A 109 17.16 -22.73 -1.06
N GLU A 110 18.20 -22.33 -0.33
CA GLU A 110 18.17 -21.21 0.60
C GLU A 110 18.76 -19.94 -0.03
N PHE A 111 19.82 -20.09 -0.82
CA PHE A 111 20.53 -18.99 -1.46
C PHE A 111 20.54 -19.11 -2.98
N THR A 112 20.48 -17.97 -3.64
CA THR A 112 20.71 -17.86 -5.08
C THR A 112 22.20 -18.00 -5.38
N LEU A 113 22.52 -18.64 -6.51
CA LEU A 113 23.90 -18.70 -7.03
C LEU A 113 24.47 -17.30 -7.25
N SER A 114 23.63 -16.36 -7.69
CA SER A 114 24.01 -14.96 -7.88
C SER A 114 24.48 -14.32 -6.57
N GLY A 115 23.71 -14.49 -5.48
CA GLY A 115 24.08 -13.98 -4.16
C GLY A 115 25.40 -14.57 -3.65
N MET A 116 25.56 -15.89 -3.76
CA MET A 116 26.78 -16.57 -3.31
C MET A 116 28.03 -16.16 -4.11
N CYS A 117 27.92 -16.03 -5.43
CA CYS A 117 29.00 -15.56 -6.29
C CYS A 117 29.32 -14.07 -6.08
N GLN A 118 28.30 -13.24 -5.89
CA GLN A 118 28.47 -11.81 -5.63
C GLN A 118 29.24 -11.56 -4.33
N GLN A 119 28.96 -12.32 -3.27
CA GLN A 119 29.70 -12.23 -2.01
C GLN A 119 31.19 -12.60 -2.16
N GLN A 120 31.54 -13.50 -3.08
CA GLN A 120 32.95 -13.84 -3.37
C GLN A 120 33.71 -12.69 -4.05
N SER A 121 33.01 -11.82 -4.79
CA SER A 121 33.61 -10.66 -5.47
C SER A 121 33.88 -9.46 -4.56
N GLN A 122 33.31 -9.43 -3.36
CA GLN A 122 33.49 -8.35 -2.39
C GLN A 122 34.79 -8.56 -1.57
N SER A 123 35.81 -7.76 -1.93
CA SER A 123 37.15 -7.71 -1.30
C SER A 123 37.07 -7.33 0.19
N PRO A 124 37.92 -7.88 1.08
CA PRO A 124 37.94 -7.49 2.49
C PRO A 124 38.67 -6.14 2.68
N GLN A 125 38.01 -5.01 2.39
CA GLN A 125 38.42 -3.73 2.96
C GLN A 125 37.22 -2.89 3.41
N ALA A 126 37.37 -2.34 4.62
CA ALA A 126 36.59 -1.28 5.25
C ALA A 126 35.21 -1.65 5.85
N VAL A 127 35.21 -2.46 6.92
CA VAL A 127 34.35 -2.10 8.07
C VAL A 127 35.18 -1.15 8.93
N GLN A 128 35.05 0.15 8.67
CA GLN A 128 35.52 1.17 9.61
C GLN A 128 34.68 1.04 10.89
N PRO A 129 35.27 0.94 12.09
CA PRO A 129 34.53 0.98 13.33
C PRO A 129 34.09 2.43 13.58
N SER A 130 32.99 2.86 12.96
CA SER A 130 32.41 4.17 13.23
C SER A 130 31.22 4.01 14.15
N GLN A 131 31.42 4.57 15.36
CA GLN A 131 30.44 4.98 16.37
C GLN A 131 30.14 3.99 17.50
N ALA A 132 31.09 3.92 18.43
CA ALA A 132 30.80 3.87 19.86
C ALA A 132 31.28 5.19 20.49
N ILE A 133 30.38 6.18 20.59
CA ILE A 133 30.35 7.23 21.62
C ILE A 133 28.86 7.47 21.92
#